data_AF-A0A5C8L200-F1
#
_entry.id   AF-A0A5C8L200-F1
#
_cell.length_a   1.000
_cell.length_b   1.000
_cell.length_c   1.000
_cell.angle_alpha   90.00
_cell.angle_beta   90.00
_cell.angle_gamma   90.00
#
_symmetry.space_group_name_H-M   'P 1'
#
loop_
_entity.id
_entity.type
_entity.pdbx_description
1 polymer ?
#
loop_
_entity_poly.entity_id
_entity_poly.type
_entity_poly.pdbx_seq_one_letter_code
_entity_poly.pdbx_strand_id
1 'polypeptide(L)'
;MYRWTVSPDSGYLVFVTEHGKVKGRRIEIYVTSDINNLWGRFPDVNDMNLKVIKPRDVSHFITQAIHHGWDPKEAGKPIVFDLAGDTLLKRKLTY
;
A
#
# COMPACT_ATOMS: atom_id res chain seq x y z
N MET A 1 14.47 9.94 2.19
CA MET A 1 13.55 10.33 1.10
C MET A 1 12.97 9.06 0.52
N TYR A 2 11.65 9.00 0.37
CA TYR A 2 10.94 7.82 -0.13
C TYR A 2 10.28 8.14 -1.47
N ARG A 3 10.10 7.12 -2.30
CA ARG A 3 9.30 7.18 -3.53
C ARG A 3 8.17 6.20 -3.37
N TRP A 4 6.99 6.60 -3.82
CA TRP A 4 5.81 5.76 -3.72
C TRP A 4 4.97 5.86 -4.98
N THR A 5 4.19 4.80 -5.23
CA THR A 5 3.20 4.73 -6.30
C THR A 5 1.95 4.03 -5.77
N VAL A 6 0.83 4.31 -6.40
CA VAL A 6 -0.44 3.63 -6.15
C VAL A 6 -0.89 3.04 -7.47
N SER A 7 -1.13 1.74 -7.47
CA SER A 7 -1.65 1.03 -8.63
C SER A 7 -2.93 0.28 -8.27
N PRO A 8 -3.95 0.27 -9.13
CA PRO A 8 -5.01 -0.70 -9.01
C PRO A 8 -4.46 -2.11 -9.28
N ASP A 9 -4.86 -3.08 -8.47
CA ASP A 9 -4.68 -4.52 -8.65
C ASP A 9 -6.05 -5.18 -8.51
N SER A 10 -6.22 -6.43 -8.97
CA SER A 10 -7.51 -7.14 -9.09
C SER A 10 -8.36 -7.10 -7.80
N GLY A 11 -9.17 -6.06 -7.63
CA GLY A 11 -10.02 -5.80 -6.45
C GLY A 11 -9.39 -4.97 -5.31
N TYR A 12 -8.15 -4.49 -5.44
CA TYR A 12 -7.42 -3.74 -4.39
C TYR A 12 -6.68 -2.52 -4.95
N LEU A 13 -6.45 -1.52 -4.10
CA LEU A 13 -5.42 -0.51 -4.35
C LEU A 13 -4.12 -0.98 -3.70
N VAL A 14 -3.04 -1.07 -4.46
CA VAL A 14 -1.72 -1.44 -3.95
C VAL A 14 -0.86 -0.19 -3.89
N PHE A 15 -0.50 0.19 -2.66
CA PHE A 15 0.48 1.23 -2.41
C PHE A 15 1.86 0.59 -2.27
N VAL A 16 2.81 1.02 -3.10
CA VAL A 16 4.19 0.53 -3.05
C VAL A 16 5.10 1.69 -2.69
N THR A 17 5.98 1.51 -1.70
CA THR A 17 7.00 2.51 -1.36
C THR A 17 8.37 1.90 -1.16
N GLU A 18 9.39 2.68 -1.54
CA GLU A 18 10.79 2.29 -1.49
C GLU A 18 11.69 3.48 -1.12
N HIS A 19 12.93 3.19 -0.73
CA HIS A 19 13.93 4.23 -0.49
C HIS A 19 14.32 4.92 -1.80
N GLY A 20 14.22 6.25 -1.85
CA GLY A 20 14.34 7.02 -3.10
C GLY A 20 15.75 7.13 -3.68
N LYS A 21 16.78 6.68 -2.96
CA LYS A 21 18.20 6.77 -3.38
C LYS A 21 18.93 5.42 -3.42
N VAL A 22 18.39 4.39 -2.78
CA VAL A 22 19.07 3.10 -2.60
C VAL A 22 18.07 2.01 -2.91
N LYS A 23 18.50 0.98 -3.64
CA LYS A 23 17.68 -0.21 -3.90
C LYS A 23 17.65 -1.12 -2.66
N GLY A 24 16.81 -0.76 -1.69
CA GLY A 24 16.53 -1.60 -0.53
C GLY A 24 15.21 -2.35 -0.68
N ARG A 25 14.70 -2.87 0.45
CA ARG A 25 13.47 -3.64 0.54
C ARG A 25 12.28 -2.71 0.38
N ARG A 26 11.32 -3.12 -0.46
CA ARG A 26 10.07 -2.40 -0.68
C ARG A 26 9.02 -2.83 0.34
N ILE A 27 7.99 -2.02 0.52
CA ILE A 27 6.74 -2.47 1.13
C ILE A 27 5.60 -2.33 0.16
N GLU A 28 4.65 -3.24 0.26
CA GLU A 28 3.41 -3.28 -0.51
C GLU A 28 2.26 -3.27 0.48
N ILE A 29 1.34 -2.33 0.33
CA ILE A 29 0.20 -2.16 1.22
C ILE A 29 -1.06 -2.33 0.40
N TYR A 30 -1.80 -3.39 0.69
CA TYR A 30 -3.09 -3.68 0.09
C TYR A 30 -4.16 -2.90 0.85
N VAL A 31 -4.82 -2.00 0.13
CA VAL A 31 -5.93 -1.21 0.62
C VAL A 31 -7.19 -1.81 0.03
N THR A 32 -7.96 -2.50 0.88
CA THR A 32 -9.30 -2.95 0.53
C THR A 32 -10.15 -1.73 0.27
N SER A 33 -10.73 -1.67 -0.92
CA SER A 33 -11.66 -0.63 -1.32
C SER A 33 -12.93 -1.32 -1.82
N ASP A 34 -14.11 -0.77 -1.53
CA ASP A 34 -15.40 -1.28 -2.01
C ASP A 34 -15.57 -1.16 -3.55
N ILE A 35 -14.46 -0.99 -4.27
CA ILE A 35 -14.28 -0.86 -5.71
C ILE A 35 -14.67 -2.15 -6.47
N ASN A 36 -14.72 -3.29 -5.78
CA ASN A 36 -14.75 -4.63 -6.36
C ASN A 36 -15.92 -4.94 -7.32
N ASN A 37 -17.00 -4.15 -7.35
CA ASN A 37 -18.16 -4.43 -8.22
C ASN A 37 -18.45 -3.41 -9.32
N LEU A 38 -17.78 -2.25 -9.35
CA LEU A 38 -18.23 -1.12 -10.18
C LEU A 38 -17.26 -0.70 -11.30
N TRP A 39 -15.96 -0.99 -11.16
CA TRP A 39 -14.96 -0.56 -12.15
C TRP A 39 -15.09 -1.25 -13.52
N GLY A 40 -15.62 -2.48 -13.54
CA GLY A 40 -15.84 -3.20 -14.80
C GLY A 40 -17.11 -2.78 -15.56
N ARG A 41 -17.99 -1.96 -14.98
CA ARG A 41 -19.35 -1.75 -15.53
C ARG A 41 -19.78 -0.30 -15.74
N PHE A 42 -19.09 0.71 -15.19
CA PHE A 42 -19.60 2.09 -15.26
C PHE A 42 -18.47 3.12 -15.38
N PRO A 43 -18.35 3.84 -16.51
CA PRO A 43 -17.38 4.94 -16.64
C PRO A 43 -17.75 6.20 -15.82
N ASP A 44 -18.96 6.27 -15.25
CA ASP A 44 -19.52 7.46 -14.57
C ASP A 44 -19.97 7.18 -13.12
N VAL A 45 -19.10 6.64 -12.27
CA VAL A 45 -19.44 6.45 -10.84
C VAL A 45 -18.82 7.57 -10.00
N ASN A 46 -19.66 8.52 -9.60
CA ASN A 46 -19.30 9.67 -8.76
C ASN A 46 -19.01 9.32 -7.28
N ASP A 47 -19.27 8.09 -6.84
CA ASP A 47 -19.04 7.61 -5.46
C ASP A 47 -18.13 6.38 -5.43
N MET A 48 -16.99 6.44 -6.12
CA MET A 48 -15.88 5.55 -5.78
C MET A 48 -15.26 6.05 -4.49
N ASN A 49 -15.23 5.19 -3.45
CA ASN A 49 -14.38 5.37 -2.28
C ASN A 49 -12.91 5.17 -2.70
N LEU A 50 -12.42 6.04 -3.58
CA LEU A 50 -11.02 6.25 -3.86
C LEU A 50 -10.43 6.76 -2.55
N LYS A 51 -9.93 5.85 -1.72
CA LYS A 51 -9.19 6.26 -0.52
C LYS A 51 -8.00 7.07 -1.01
N VAL A 52 -8.14 8.40 -0.99
CA VAL A 52 -7.10 9.32 -1.43
C VAL A 52 -5.96 9.18 -0.43
N ILE A 53 -4.86 8.55 -0.86
CA ILE A 53 -3.65 8.41 -0.05
C ILE A 53 -2.95 9.78 -0.05
N LYS A 54 -3.02 10.48 1.07
CA LYS A 54 -2.38 11.78 1.28
C LYS A 54 -0.93 11.59 1.72
N PRO A 55 -0.06 12.60 1.56
CA PRO A 55 1.31 12.55 2.08
C PRO A 55 1.39 12.23 3.58
N ARG A 56 0.40 12.65 4.37
CA ARG A 56 0.29 12.30 5.80
C ARG A 56 0.11 10.80 6.01
N ASP A 57 -0.75 10.17 5.21
CA ASP A 57 -1.02 8.73 5.27
C ASP A 57 0.24 7.95 4.87
N VAL A 58 0.95 8.42 3.83
CA VAL A 58 2.24 7.85 3.43
C VAL A 58 3.24 7.87 4.57
N SER A 59 3.37 9.00 5.26
CA SER A 59 4.27 9.12 6.43
C SER A 59 3.86 8.15 7.52
N HIS A 60 2.57 8.05 7.81
CA HIS A 60 2.03 7.15 8.82
C HIS A 60 2.30 5.68 8.49
N PHE A 61 2.09 5.27 7.24
CA PHE A 61 2.37 3.92 6.77
C PHE A 61 3.85 3.56 6.87
N ILE A 62 4.73 4.47 6.47
CA ILE A 62 6.19 4.28 6.58
C ILE A 62 6.59 4.10 8.04
N THR A 63 6.09 4.95 8.94
CA THR A 63 6.37 4.85 10.38
C THR A 63 5.91 3.50 10.94
N GLN A 64 4.68 3.08 10.65
CA GLN A 64 4.18 1.77 11.08
C GLN A 64 5.01 0.62 10.50
N ALA A 65 5.36 0.66 9.22
CA ALA A 65 6.19 -0.37 8.59
C ALA A 65 7.56 -0.50 9.28
N ILE A 66 8.20 0.62 9.62
CA ILE A 66 9.46 0.62 10.40
C ILE A 66 9.25 -0.02 11.77
N HIS A 67 8.17 0.29 12.49
CA HIS A 67 7.83 -0.37 13.75
C HIS A 67 7.57 -1.88 13.59
N HIS A 68 7.12 -2.32 12.42
CA HIS A 68 6.99 -3.74 12.05
C HIS A 68 8.30 -4.39 11.56
N GLY A 69 9.43 -3.70 11.70
CA GLY A 69 10.77 -4.21 11.36
C GLY A 69 11.14 -4.06 9.89
N TRP A 70 10.50 -3.15 9.15
CA TRP A 70 10.96 -2.79 7.81
C TRP A 70 12.21 -1.91 7.88
N ASP A 71 13.32 -2.40 7.33
CA ASP A 71 14.48 -1.57 6.99
C ASP A 71 14.44 -1.21 5.48
N PRO A 72 14.27 0.08 5.12
CA PRO A 72 14.22 0.54 3.74
C PRO A 72 15.56 0.48 3.00
N LYS A 73 16.70 0.30 3.69
CA LYS A 73 18.04 0.22 3.11
C LYS A 73 18.52 -1.21 2.95
N GLU A 74 18.05 -2.12 3.78
CA GLU A 74 18.35 -3.55 3.68
C GLU A 74 17.68 -4.12 2.42
N ALA A 75 18.38 -4.91 1.61
CA ALA A 75 17.77 -5.56 0.45
C ALA A 75 16.88 -6.75 0.88
N GLY A 76 15.91 -7.12 0.04
CA GLY A 76 15.13 -8.35 0.24
C GLY A 76 13.78 -8.32 -0.47
N LYS A 77 13.00 -9.39 -0.26
CA LYS A 77 11.63 -9.49 -0.78
C LYS A 77 10.74 -8.40 -0.18
N PRO A 78 9.77 -7.87 -0.94
CA PRO A 78 8.82 -6.89 -0.40
C PRO A 78 8.13 -7.40 0.86
N ILE A 79 7.94 -6.51 1.83
CA ILE A 79 7.09 -6.80 2.99
C ILE A 79 5.67 -6.37 2.64
N VAL A 80 4.75 -7.32 2.72
CA VAL A 80 3.35 -7.10 2.36
C VAL A 80 2.53 -6.83 3.61
N PHE A 81 1.69 -5.80 3.53
CA PHE A 81 0.75 -5.41 4.57
C PHE A 81 -0.67 -5.31 4.02
N ASP A 82 -1.64 -5.56 4.89
CA ASP A 82 -3.05 -5.25 4.71
C ASP A 82 -3.38 -4.01 5.54
N LEU A 83 -4.03 -3.01 4.93
CA LEU A 83 -4.51 -1.83 5.64
C LEU A 83 -5.90 -2.12 6.24
N ALA A 84 -5.95 -2.29 7.56
CA ALA A 84 -7.19 -2.46 8.31
C ALA A 84 -7.54 -1.15 9.03
N GLY A 85 -8.45 -0.37 8.44
CA GLY A 85 -8.75 0.99 8.91
C GLY A 85 -7.56 1.92 8.70
N ASP A 86 -6.83 2.19 9.79
CA ASP A 86 -5.62 3.05 9.82
C ASP A 86 -4.36 2.30 10.29
N THR A 87 -4.46 0.98 10.48
CA THR A 87 -3.37 0.14 10.99
C THR A 87 -2.86 -0.81 9.92
N LEU A 88 -1.54 -0.99 9.84
CA LEU A 88 -0.90 -1.98 8.98
C LEU A 88 -0.85 -3.34 9.69
N LEU A 89 -1.39 -4.35 9.03
CA LEU A 89 -1.30 -5.74 9.46
C LEU A 89 -0.36 -6.49 8.53
N LYS A 90 0.69 -7.11 9.07
CA LYS A 90 1.64 -7.88 8.27
C LYS A 90 0.93 -9.09 7.65
N ARG A 91 0.87 -9.16 6.32
CA ARG A 91 0.23 -10.27 5.62
C ARG A 91 1.08 -11.52 5.79
N LYS A 92 0.51 -12.57 6.39
CA LYS A 92 1.16 -13.89 6.45
C LYS A 92 0.99 -14.54 5.08
N LEU A 93 2.11 -14.75 4.38
CA LEU A 93 2.12 -15.61 3.19
C LEU A 93 1.92 -17.05 3.66
N THR A 94 0.72 -17.59 3.47
CA THR A 94 0.48 -19.04 3.59
C THR A 94 1.14 -19.68 2.37
N TYR A 95 2.21 -20.46 2.59
CA TYR A 95 2.82 -21.32 1.59
C TYR A 95 2.02 -22.63 1.48
#